data_AF-A0A060C1P6-F1
#
_entry.id   AF-A0A060C1P6-F1
#
_cell.length_a   1.000
_cell.length_b   1.000
_cell.length_c   1.000
_cell.angle_alpha   90.00
_cell.angle_beta   90.00
_cell.angle_gamma   90.00
#
_symmetry.space_group_name_H-M   'P 1'
#
loop_
_entity.id
_entity.type
_entity.pdbx_description
1 polymer ?
#
loop_
_entity_poly.entity_id
_entity_poly.type
_entity_poly.pdbx_seq_one_letter_code
_entity_poly.pdbx_strand_id
1 'polypeptide(L)'
;MKYGPQYFTYVADELPQQCRRLFHITAARERTGVFGLSMGGYGALQLALRCPETFGLCGAFSSCTDVMQLIDAAGPGNPEAQAIFGAQYEDAPAQDLRGMIAAAASNPAKVQYYAAVGTEDFT
;
A
#
# COMPACT_ATOMS: atom_id res chain seq x y z
N MET A 1 -1.87 -0.52 -10.82
CA MET A 1 -2.23 0.44 -11.88
C MET A 1 -3.07 -0.30 -12.90
N LYS A 2 -4.10 0.36 -13.43
CA LYS A 2 -4.92 -0.16 -14.52
C LYS A 2 -4.16 -0.17 -15.84
N TYR A 3 -3.47 0.93 -16.14
CA TYR A 3 -2.64 1.09 -17.33
C TYR A 3 -1.21 1.39 -16.89
N GLY A 4 -0.35 0.37 -16.91
CA GLY A 4 1.05 0.52 -16.52
C GLY A 4 1.61 -0.74 -15.85
N PRO A 5 2.82 -0.65 -15.27
CA PRO A 5 3.44 -1.77 -14.58
C PRO A 5 2.63 -2.24 -13.37
N GLN A 6 2.71 -3.55 -13.10
CA GLN A 6 2.04 -4.18 -11.95
C GLN A 6 2.87 -3.99 -10.67
N TYR A 7 3.08 -2.73 -10.25
CA TYR A 7 3.93 -2.39 -9.11
C TYR A 7 3.50 -3.09 -7.81
N PHE A 8 2.19 -3.27 -7.59
CA PHE A 8 1.72 -4.02 -6.42
C PHE A 8 2.25 -5.46 -6.44
N THR A 9 2.08 -6.19 -7.54
CA THR A 9 2.59 -7.56 -7.70
C THR A 9 4.10 -7.62 -7.54
N TYR A 10 4.81 -6.68 -8.16
CA TYR A 10 6.27 -6.60 -8.04
C TYR A 10 6.71 -6.47 -6.58
N VAL A 11 6.14 -5.55 -5.80
CA VAL A 11 6.56 -5.32 -4.41
C VAL A 11 6.00 -6.38 -3.45
N ALA A 12 4.78 -6.85 -3.67
CA ALA A 12 4.12 -7.82 -2.80
C ALA A 12 4.74 -9.22 -2.91
N ASP A 13 5.21 -9.59 -4.09
CA ASP A 13 5.56 -10.97 -4.41
C ASP A 13 6.95 -11.12 -5.06
N GLU A 14 7.16 -10.51 -6.23
CA GLU A 14 8.36 -10.76 -7.03
C GLU A 14 9.63 -10.31 -6.30
N LEU A 15 9.65 -9.09 -5.77
CA LEU A 15 10.81 -8.50 -5.10
C LEU A 15 11.19 -9.27 -3.82
N PRO A 16 10.28 -9.59 -2.88
CA PRO A 16 10.60 -10.44 -1.73
C PRO A 16 11.21 -11.79 -2.12
N GLN A 17 10.68 -12.44 -3.16
CA GLN A 17 11.24 -13.71 -3.65
C GLN A 17 12.66 -13.53 -4.19
N GLN A 18 12.92 -12.47 -4.97
CA GLN A 18 14.26 -12.18 -5.48
C GLN A 18 15.25 -11.88 -4.34
N CYS A 19 14.86 -11.07 -3.36
CA CYS A 19 15.70 -10.75 -2.22
C CYS A 19 16.06 -11.99 -1.41
N ARG A 20 15.11 -12.89 -1.18
CA ARG A 20 15.35 -14.18 -0.50
C ARG A 20 16.32 -15.06 -1.29
N ARG A 21 16.16 -15.14 -2.61
CA ARG A 21 17.03 -15.94 -3.48
C ARG A 21 18.46 -15.40 -3.56
N LEU A 22 18.62 -14.09 -3.67
CA LEU A 22 19.92 -13.46 -3.90
C LEU A 22 20.70 -13.26 -2.60
N PHE A 23 20.01 -12.85 -1.53
CA PHE A 23 20.65 -12.44 -0.27
C PHE A 23 20.44 -13.44 0.87
N HIS A 24 19.68 -14.52 0.65
CA HIS A 24 19.40 -15.55 1.66
C HIS A 24 18.79 -14.99 2.95
N ILE A 25 17.97 -13.93 2.81
CA ILE A 25 17.23 -13.35 3.94
C ILE A 25 16.05 -14.23 4.33
N THR A 26 15.60 -14.09 5.59
CA THR A 26 14.50 -14.89 6.13
C THR A 26 13.17 -14.63 5.39
N ALA A 27 12.34 -15.66 5.31
CA ALA A 27 10.95 -15.56 4.87
C ALA A 27 9.95 -15.43 6.04
N ALA A 28 10.43 -15.45 7.29
CA ALA A 28 9.57 -15.29 8.46
C ALA A 28 8.93 -13.90 8.45
N ARG A 29 7.59 -13.86 8.43
CA ARG A 29 6.83 -12.61 8.35
C ARG A 29 7.09 -11.70 9.53
N GLU A 30 7.33 -12.26 10.73
CA GLU A 30 7.63 -11.50 11.96
C GLU A 30 8.97 -10.74 11.86
N ARG A 31 9.80 -11.08 10.87
CA ARG A 31 11.09 -10.46 10.58
C ARG A 31 11.11 -9.78 9.21
N THR A 32 9.95 -9.66 8.56
CA THR A 32 9.79 -9.03 7.25
C THR A 32 8.85 -7.85 7.40
N GLY A 33 9.35 -6.64 7.12
CA GLY A 33 8.57 -5.42 7.24
C GLY A 33 8.57 -4.59 5.97
N VAL A 34 7.51 -3.79 5.81
CA VAL A 34 7.37 -2.80 4.74
C VAL A 34 7.22 -1.41 5.35
N PHE A 35 8.00 -0.46 4.84
CA PHE A 35 8.06 0.90 5.38
C PHE A 35 7.99 1.90 4.23
N GLY A 36 7.24 2.97 4.40
CA GLY A 36 7.10 3.98 3.35
C GLY A 36 6.70 5.35 3.86
N LEU A 37 7.08 6.38 3.09
CA LEU A 37 6.76 7.79 3.32
C LEU A 37 5.81 8.31 2.21
N SER A 38 4.86 9.18 2.56
CA SER A 38 3.95 9.81 1.60
C SER A 38 3.11 8.76 0.82
N MET A 39 3.14 8.79 -0.51
CA MET A 39 2.53 7.74 -1.34
C MET A 39 3.08 6.35 -1.01
N GLY A 40 4.36 6.25 -0.65
CA GLY A 40 4.98 4.99 -0.24
C GLY A 40 4.40 4.46 1.07
N GLY A 41 4.00 5.35 1.99
CA GLY A 41 3.35 4.97 3.24
C GLY A 41 1.95 4.39 3.02
N TYR A 42 1.22 4.93 2.04
CA TYR A 42 -0.01 4.32 1.53
C TYR A 42 0.24 2.93 0.93
N GLY A 43 1.27 2.77 0.10
CA GLY A 43 1.67 1.48 -0.45
C GLY A 43 2.04 0.45 0.63
N ALA A 44 2.76 0.87 1.67
CA ALA A 44 3.11 0.04 2.82
C ALA A 44 1.85 -0.46 3.55
N LEU A 45 0.88 0.43 3.79
CA LEU A 45 -0.41 0.07 4.39
C LEU A 45 -1.18 -0.92 3.52
N GLN A 46 -1.25 -0.70 2.20
CA GLN A 46 -1.90 -1.65 1.30
C GLN A 46 -1.26 -3.04 1.35
N LEU A 47 0.07 -3.11 1.31
CA LEU A 47 0.82 -4.38 1.35
C LEU A 47 0.60 -5.11 2.66
N ALA A 48 0.67 -4.41 3.79
CA ALA A 48 0.43 -4.99 5.11
C ALA A 48 -1.00 -5.52 5.28
N LEU A 49 -2.00 -4.78 4.78
CA LEU A 49 -3.41 -5.15 4.88
C LEU A 49 -3.78 -6.32 3.96
N ARG A 50 -3.19 -6.38 2.75
CA ARG A 50 -3.53 -7.36 1.72
C ARG A 50 -2.62 -8.60 1.73
N CYS A 51 -1.40 -8.47 2.25
CA CYS A 51 -0.40 -9.54 2.28
C CYS A 51 0.19 -9.77 3.69
N PRO A 52 -0.64 -9.95 4.74
CA PRO A 52 -0.17 -10.09 6.13
C PRO A 52 0.64 -11.37 6.40
N GLU A 53 0.55 -12.36 5.50
CA GLU A 53 1.37 -13.58 5.52
C GLU A 53 2.82 -13.31 5.09
N THR A 54 3.07 -12.24 4.34
CA THR A 54 4.41 -11.85 3.88
C THR A 54 5.02 -10.81 4.81
N PHE A 55 4.24 -9.80 5.24
CA PHE A 55 4.72 -8.66 6.02
C PHE A 55 4.12 -8.69 7.42
N GLY A 56 4.95 -8.91 8.44
CA GLY A 56 4.52 -8.86 9.84
C GLY A 56 4.68 -7.49 10.50
N LEU A 57 5.39 -6.57 9.84
CA LEU A 57 5.66 -5.21 10.33
C LEU A 57 5.33 -4.17 9.24
N CYS A 58 4.71 -3.07 9.62
CA CYS A 58 4.38 -1.96 8.72
C CYS A 58 4.75 -0.62 9.35
N GLY A 59 5.54 0.19 8.65
CA GLY A 59 5.79 1.59 9.00
C GLY A 59 5.25 2.55 7.95
N ALA A 60 4.40 3.48 8.37
CA ALA A 60 3.69 4.40 7.48
C ALA A 60 3.92 5.84 7.95
N PHE A 61 4.66 6.63 7.17
CA PHE A 61 5.09 7.97 7.57
C PHE A 61 4.50 9.02 6.64
N SER A 62 3.82 10.03 7.18
CA SER A 62 3.20 11.12 6.41
C SER A 62 2.37 10.60 5.23
N SER A 63 1.62 9.51 5.47
CA SER A 63 1.04 8.70 4.41
C SER A 63 -0.16 9.37 3.73
N CYS A 64 -0.31 9.14 2.43
CA CYS A 64 -1.53 9.48 1.68
C CYS A 64 -2.69 8.54 2.04
N THR A 65 -3.32 8.73 3.20
CA THR A 65 -4.29 7.76 3.74
C THR A 65 -5.69 7.84 3.11
N ASP A 66 -6.02 8.92 2.42
CA ASP A 66 -7.31 9.10 1.74
C ASP A 66 -7.11 9.26 0.23
N VAL A 67 -7.08 8.13 -0.48
CA VAL A 67 -6.93 8.12 -1.94
C VAL A 67 -8.14 8.69 -2.66
N MET A 68 -9.33 8.61 -2.05
CA MET A 68 -10.56 9.14 -2.66
C MET A 68 -10.52 10.67 -2.67
N GLN A 69 -10.11 11.29 -1.56
CA GLN A 69 -9.89 12.74 -1.49
C GLN A 69 -8.87 13.23 -2.54
N LEU A 70 -7.79 12.46 -2.76
CA LEU A 70 -6.79 12.79 -3.79
C LEU A 70 -7.37 12.74 -5.21
N ILE A 71 -8.21 11.74 -5.50
CA ILE A 71 -8.86 11.59 -6.80
C ILE A 71 -9.86 12.72 -7.03
N ASP A 72 -10.65 13.08 -6.01
CA ASP A 72 -11.59 14.19 -6.07
C ASP A 72 -10.85 15.52 -6.34
N ALA A 73 -9.73 15.74 -5.65
CA ALA A 73 -8.89 16.93 -5.86
C ALA A 73 -8.22 16.96 -7.24
N ALA A 74 -7.84 15.80 -7.79
CA ALA A 74 -7.27 15.69 -9.13
C ALA A 74 -8.29 16.03 -10.24
N GLY A 75 -9.58 15.83 -9.94
CA GLY A 75 -10.67 16.10 -10.86
C GLY A 75 -10.78 15.09 -12.01
N PRO A 76 -11.83 15.21 -12.84
CA PRO A 76 -12.02 14.33 -13.98
C PRO A 76 -10.96 14.56 -15.06
N GLY A 77 -10.50 13.46 -15.67
CA GLY A 77 -9.55 13.53 -16.80
C GLY A 77 -8.09 13.75 -16.41
N ASN A 78 -7.73 13.61 -15.13
CA ASN A 78 -6.34 13.62 -14.70
C ASN A 78 -5.61 12.39 -15.28
N PRO A 79 -4.59 12.57 -16.14
CA PRO A 79 -3.98 11.44 -16.86
C PRO A 79 -3.31 10.41 -15.93
N GLU A 80 -2.72 10.86 -14.84
CA GLU A 80 -2.05 9.98 -13.87
C GLU A 80 -3.07 9.16 -13.09
N ALA A 81 -4.12 9.80 -12.56
CA ALA A 81 -5.21 9.11 -11.89
C ALA A 81 -5.90 8.10 -12.84
N GLN A 82 -6.06 8.44 -14.12
CA GLN A 82 -6.64 7.53 -15.11
C GLN A 82 -5.74 6.31 -15.36
N ALA A 83 -4.43 6.51 -15.43
CA ALA A 83 -3.46 5.42 -15.55
C ALA A 83 -3.50 4.48 -14.33
N ILE A 84 -3.65 5.04 -13.12
CA ILE A 84 -3.65 4.27 -11.88
C ILE A 84 -4.98 3.54 -11.67
N PHE A 85 -6.11 4.25 -11.77
CA PHE A 85 -7.44 3.80 -11.33
C PHE A 85 -8.43 3.49 -12.47
N GLY A 86 -8.05 3.68 -13.73
CA GLY A 86 -8.93 3.48 -14.88
C GLY A 86 -9.50 4.78 -15.43
N ALA A 87 -10.02 4.72 -16.67
CA ALA A 87 -10.46 5.91 -17.40
C ALA A 87 -11.57 6.70 -16.68
N GLN A 88 -12.39 6.01 -15.90
CA GLN A 88 -13.47 6.56 -15.08
C GLN A 88 -13.19 6.40 -13.57
N TYR A 89 -11.94 6.11 -13.21
CA TYR A 89 -11.50 5.82 -11.84
C TYR A 89 -12.22 4.62 -11.19
N GLU A 90 -12.71 3.69 -12.00
CA GLU A 90 -13.52 2.56 -11.57
C GLU A 90 -12.80 1.60 -10.60
N ASP A 91 -11.47 1.56 -10.61
CA ASP A 91 -10.69 0.74 -9.68
C ASP A 91 -10.43 1.46 -8.34
N ALA A 92 -10.65 2.78 -8.25
CA ALA A 92 -10.35 3.60 -7.08
C ALA A 92 -11.04 3.15 -5.79
N PRO A 93 -12.34 2.76 -5.78
CA PRO A 93 -13.00 2.33 -4.55
C PRO A 93 -12.33 1.11 -3.91
N ALA A 94 -11.76 0.20 -4.71
CA ALA A 94 -11.03 -0.96 -4.21
C ALA A 94 -9.67 -0.59 -3.59
N GLN A 95 -9.23 0.65 -3.75
CA GLN A 95 -7.97 1.18 -3.24
C GLN A 95 -8.13 1.97 -1.92
N ASP A 96 -9.37 2.14 -1.44
CA ASP A 96 -9.65 2.79 -0.16
C ASP A 96 -9.17 1.94 1.03
N LEU A 97 -8.24 2.51 1.82
CA LEU A 97 -7.70 1.88 3.01
C LEU A 97 -8.78 1.56 4.05
N ARG A 98 -9.86 2.33 4.14
CA ARG A 98 -10.94 2.07 5.11
C ARG A 98 -11.60 0.72 4.84
N GLY A 99 -11.92 0.44 3.57
CA GLY A 99 -12.45 -0.85 3.15
C GLY A 99 -11.46 -2.00 3.39
N MET A 100 -10.16 -1.76 3.13
CA MET A 100 -9.12 -2.76 3.39
C MET A 100 -8.94 -3.07 4.88
N ILE A 101 -8.98 -2.06 5.75
CA ILE A 101 -8.90 -2.24 7.20
C ILE A 101 -10.07 -3.09 7.71
N ALA A 102 -11.29 -2.80 7.23
CA ALA A 102 -12.47 -3.59 7.59
C ALA A 102 -12.32 -5.05 7.16
N ALA A 103 -11.82 -5.30 5.95
CA ALA A 103 -11.57 -6.66 5.44
C ALA A 103 -10.45 -7.39 6.21
N ALA A 104 -9.39 -6.67 6.61
CA ALA A 104 -8.26 -7.24 7.34
C ALA A 104 -8.57 -7.51 8.83
N ALA A 105 -9.63 -6.91 9.39
CA ALA A 105 -9.97 -7.04 10.81
C ALA A 105 -10.18 -8.50 11.24
N SER A 106 -10.78 -9.31 10.37
CA SER A 106 -11.05 -10.74 10.59
C SER A 106 -9.83 -11.65 10.32
N ASN A 107 -8.75 -11.12 9.74
CA ASN A 107 -7.58 -11.93 9.42
C ASN A 107 -6.81 -12.31 10.70
N PRO A 108 -6.50 -13.62 10.93
CA PRO A 108 -5.73 -14.08 12.08
C PRO A 108 -4.25 -13.67 12.02
N ALA A 109 -3.67 -13.47 10.83
CA ALA A 109 -2.31 -13.00 10.66
C ALA A 109 -2.23 -11.50 10.98
N LYS A 110 -1.99 -11.18 12.26
CA LYS A 110 -1.86 -9.79 12.71
C LYS A 110 -0.51 -9.21 12.29
N VAL A 111 -0.55 -7.96 11.86
CA VAL A 111 0.60 -7.13 11.49
C VAL A 111 0.79 -6.06 12.56
N GLN A 112 2.03 -5.74 12.91
CA GLN A 112 2.33 -4.61 13.78
C GLN A 112 2.47 -3.35 12.94
N TYR A 113 1.73 -2.31 13.30
CA TYR A 113 1.72 -1.04 12.58
C TYR A 113 2.37 0.05 13.42
N TYR A 114 3.22 0.85 12.77
CA TYR A 114 3.67 2.15 13.26
C TYR A 114 3.28 3.21 12.23
N ALA A 115 2.54 4.22 12.66
CA ALA A 115 2.17 5.35 11.81
C ALA A 115 2.54 6.67 12.50
N ALA A 116 3.11 7.59 11.74
CA ALA A 116 3.49 8.91 12.24
C ALA A 116 3.33 9.97 11.14
N VAL A 117 2.97 11.18 11.53
CA VAL A 117 2.86 12.35 10.65
C VAL A 117 3.32 13.58 11.40
N GLY A 118 3.98 14.52 10.71
CA GLY A 118 4.34 15.81 11.29
C GLY A 118 3.11 16.68 11.53
N THR A 119 3.15 17.54 12.55
CA THR A 119 2.02 18.42 12.87
C THR A 119 1.81 19.53 11.84
N GLU A 120 2.84 19.84 11.05
CA GLU A 120 2.83 20.83 9.98
C GLU A 120 2.79 20.19 8.58
N ASP A 121 2.51 18.89 8.49
CA ASP A 121 2.30 18.21 7.22
C ASP A 121 1.02 18.71 6.53
N PHE A 122 0.96 18.58 5.21
CA PHE A 122 -0.21 19.01 4.46
C PHE A 122 -1.40 18.09 4.76
N THR A 123 -2.53 18.69 5.12
CA THR A 123 -3.83 18.01 5.31
C THR A 123 -4.71 18.15 4.09
#